data_AF-Q6EQY9-F1
#
_entry.id   AF-Q6EQY9-F1
#
_cell.length_a   1.000
_cell.length_b   1.000
_cell.length_c   1.000
_cell.angle_alpha   90.00
_cell.angle_beta   90.00
_cell.angle_gamma   90.00
#
_symmetry.space_group_name_H-M   'P 1'
#
loop_
_entity.id
_entity.type
_entity.pdbx_description
1 polymer ?
#
loop_
_entity_poly.entity_id
_entity_poly.type
_entity_poly.pdbx_seq_one_letter_code
_entity_poly.pdbx_strand_id
1 'polypeptide(L)' 'MKEIRISSAEWSINKKVIAFPRIKDAKKEERDDWKRKYSDLMMKKSLGIIHIGIVSFSISVGISG' A
#
# COMPACT_ATOMS: atom_id res chain seq x y z
N MET A 1 -32.88 -17.76 34.37
CA MET A 1 -32.04 -16.90 33.52
C MET A 1 -32.78 -15.59 33.32
N LYS A 2 -32.18 -14.44 33.64
CA LYS A 2 -32.79 -13.13 33.36
C LYS A 2 -32.47 -12.78 31.90
N GLU A 3 -33.49 -12.59 31.07
CA GLU A 3 -33.31 -12.16 29.68
C GLU A 3 -32.76 -10.73 29.66
N ILE A 4 -31.55 -10.56 29.11
CA ILE A 4 -30.98 -9.23 28.85
C ILE A 4 -31.61 -8.73 27.56
N ARG A 5 -32.65 -7.89 27.69
CA ARG A 5 -33.36 -7.30 26.55
C ARG A 5 -32.57 -6.10 26.04
N ILE A 6 -31.66 -6.37 25.10
CA ILE A 6 -30.86 -5.33 24.43
C ILE A 6 -31.81 -4.47 23.60
N SER A 7 -31.85 -3.16 23.84
CA SER A 7 -32.69 -2.26 23.06
C SER A 7 -32.22 -2.16 21.60
N SER A 8 -33.13 -1.81 20.69
CA SER A 8 -32.79 -1.59 19.27
C SER A 8 -31.66 -0.54 19.10
N ALA A 9 -31.61 0.44 20.00
CA ALA A 9 -30.57 1.46 20.04
C ALA A 9 -29.19 0.86 20.42
N GLU A 10 -29.13 0.04 21.47
CA GLU A 10 -27.90 -0.66 21.87
C GLU A 10 -27.38 -1.60 20.77
N TRP A 11 -28.27 -2.28 20.05
CA TRP A 11 -27.91 -3.12 18.91
C TRP A 11 -27.31 -2.32 17.74
N SER A 12 -27.90 -1.17 17.42
CA SER A 12 -27.43 -0.27 16.37
C SER A 12 -26.07 0.34 16.70
N ILE A 13 -25.84 0.74 17.96
CA ILE A 13 -24.55 1.26 18.44
C ILE A 13 -23.49 0.16 18.36
N ASN A 14 -23.78 -1.05 18.83
CA ASN A 14 -22.82 -2.16 18.82
C ASN A 14 -22.36 -2.51 17.39
N LYS A 15 -23.28 -2.52 16.42
CA LYS A 15 -22.93 -2.72 15.01
C LYS A 15 -22.02 -1.62 14.46
N LYS A 16 -22.25 -0.35 14.81
CA LYS A 16 -21.40 0.76 14.38
C LYS A 16 -20.02 0.70 15.06
N VAL A 17 -19.95 0.40 16.35
CA VAL A 17 -18.68 0.29 17.08
C VAL A 17 -17.78 -0.81 16.49
N ILE A 18 -18.35 -1.92 16.01
CA ILE A 18 -17.57 -3.02 15.42
C ILE A 18 -17.25 -2.77 13.93
N ALA A 19 -18.15 -2.15 13.16
CA ALA A 19 -17.98 -1.98 11.72
C ALA A 19 -17.01 -0.84 11.35
N PHE A 20 -17.01 0.27 12.08
CA PHE A 20 -16.22 1.45 11.73
C PHE A 20 -14.69 1.24 11.83
N PRO A 21 -14.15 0.58 12.87
CA PRO A 21 -12.71 0.26 12.94
C PRO A 21 -12.25 -0.63 11.77
N ARG A 22 -13.02 -1.68 11.45
CA ARG A 22 -12.68 -2.63 10.38
C ARG A 22 -12.55 -1.99 9.00
N ILE A 23 -13.40 -0.99 8.69
CA ILE A 23 -13.32 -0.27 7.41
C ILE A 23 -12.07 0.62 7.35
N LYS A 24 -11.69 1.23 8.47
CA LYS A 24 -10.48 2.06 8.54
C LYS A 24 -9.21 1.22 8.34
N ASP A 25 -9.17 0.04 8.95
CA ASP A 25 -8.03 -0.87 8.85
C ASP A 25 -7.90 -1.44 7.43
N ALA A 26 -9.01 -1.85 6.81
CA ALA A 26 -9.01 -2.31 5.41
C ALA A 26 -8.50 -1.23 4.43
N LYS A 27 -8.92 0.02 4.60
CA LYS A 27 -8.44 1.14 3.77
C LYS A 27 -6.96 1.48 4.01
N LYS A 28 -6.43 1.18 5.21
CA LYS A 28 -5.01 1.38 5.51
C LYS A 28 -4.19 0.31 4.79
N GLU A 29 -4.61 -0.94 4.87
CA GLU A 29 -3.96 -2.07 4.20
C GLU A 29 -3.91 -1.87 2.67
N GLU A 30 -5.03 -1.46 2.06
CA GLU A 30 -5.09 -1.17 0.62
C GLU A 30 -4.12 -0.04 0.21
N ARG A 31 -4.03 1.01 1.03
CA ARG A 31 -3.10 2.14 0.79
C ARG A 31 -1.65 1.69 0.88
N ASP A 32 -1.32 0.87 1.86
CA ASP A 32 0.05 0.40 2.09
C ASP A 32 0.48 -0.58 0.98
N ASP A 33 -0.42 -1.46 0.52
CA ASP A 33 -0.19 -2.32 -0.64
C ASP A 33 0.01 -1.51 -1.93
N TRP A 34 -0.82 -0.50 -2.17
CA TRP A 34 -0.66 0.40 -3.32
C TRP A 34 0.69 1.10 -3.31
N LYS A 35 1.11 1.64 -2.16
CA LYS A 35 2.44 2.28 -2.01
C LYS A 35 3.57 1.30 -2.30
N ARG A 36 3.45 0.05 -1.82
CA ARG A 36 4.46 -0.99 -2.04
C ARG A 36 4.60 -1.33 -3.52
N LYS A 37 3.48 -1.56 -4.21
CA LYS A 37 3.45 -1.82 -5.66
C LYS A 37 4.01 -0.65 -6.47
N TYR A 38 3.64 0.57 -6.11
CA TYR A 38 4.16 1.77 -6.77
C TYR A 38 5.67 1.93 -6.55
N SER A 39 6.15 1.73 -5.32
CA SER A 39 7.58 1.80 -5.00
C SER A 39 8.39 0.75 -5.78
N ASP A 40 7.91 -0.49 -5.85
CA ASP A 40 8.58 -1.56 -6.60
C ASP A 40 8.64 -1.23 -8.11
N LEU A 41 7.56 -0.68 -8.67
CA LEU A 41 7.52 -0.24 -10.06
C LEU A 41 8.53 0.89 -10.33
N MET A 42 8.60 1.89 -9.44
CA MET A 42 9.53 3.02 -9.58
C MET A 42 10.98 2.58 -9.41
N MET A 43 11.26 1.63 -8.51
CA MET A 43 12.60 1.07 -8.31
C MET A 43 13.08 0.27 -9.52
N LYS A 44 12.19 -0.51 -10.15
CA LYS A 44 12.52 -1.22 -11.40
C LYS A 44 12.81 -0.26 -12.56
N LYS A 45 12.04 0.82 -12.67
CA LYS A 45 12.28 1.86 -13.70
C LYS A 45 13.60 2.60 -13.46
N SER A 46 13.91 2.96 -12.21
CA SER A 46 15.17 3.65 -11.90
C SER A 46 16.38 2.78 -12.17
N LEU A 47 16.33 1.49 -11.81
CA LEU A 47 17.38 0.52 -12.14
C LEU A 47 17.65 0.44 -13.64
N GLY A 48 16.59 0.40 -14.47
CA GLY A 48 16.71 0.39 -15.93
C GLY A 48 17.41 1.64 -16.48
N ILE A 49 17.03 2.82 -15.99
CA ILE A 49 17.66 4.09 -16.40
C ILE A 49 19.14 4.13 -16.02
N ILE A 50 19.47 3.72 -14.78
CA ILE A 50 20.86 3.67 -14.30
C ILE A 50 21.69 2.72 -15.18
N HIS A 51 21.13 1.55 -15.53
CA HIS A 51 21.83 0.57 -16.36
C HIS A 51 22.14 1.12 -17.76
N ILE A 52 21.17 1.77 -18.41
CA ILE A 52 21.37 2.40 -19.73
C ILE A 52 22.44 3.49 -19.63
N GLY A 53 22.38 4.32 -18.57
CA GLY A 53 23.39 5.34 -18.31
C GLY A 53 24.80 4.78 -18.22
N ILE A 54 25.01 3.73 -17.41
CA ILE A 54 26.31 3.06 -17.25
C ILE A 54 26.80 2.49 -18.58
N VAL A 55 25.94 1.78 -19.33
CA VAL A 55 26.32 1.21 -20.63
C VAL A 55 26.75 2.30 -21.61
N SER A 56 25.96 3.38 -21.71
CA SER A 56 26.27 4.50 -22.62
C SER A 56 27.60 5.20 -22.26
N PHE A 57 27.87 5.36 -20.96
CA PHE A 57 29.11 5.93 -20.46
C PHE A 57 30.32 5.04 -20.80
N SER A 58 30.22 3.73 -20.53
CA SER A 58 31.29 2.77 -20.83
C SER A 58 31.65 2.73 -22.33
N ILE A 59 30.65 2.79 -23.22
CA ILE A 59 30.90 2.86 -24.67
C ILE A 59 31.61 4.16 -25.04
N SER A 60 31.19 5.29 -24.48
CA SER A 60 31.77 6.60 -24.78
C SER A 60 33.24 6.71 -24.36
N VAL A 61 33.58 6.16 -23.20
CA VAL A 61 34.96 6.13 -22.69
C VAL A 61 35.82 5.16 -23.49
N GLY A 62 35.29 4.00 -23.88
CA GLY A 62 36.03 2.98 -24.64
C GLY A 62 36.36 3.35 -26.10
N ILE A 63 35.60 4.26 -26.71
CA ILE A 63 35.88 4.76 -28.08
C ILE A 63 36.93 5.88 -28.08
N SER A 64 37.18 6.52 -26.92
CA SER A 64 38.11 7.65 -26.79
C SER A 64 39.48 7.26 -26.23
N GLY A 65 39.74 5.97 -26.01
CA GLY A 65 40.97 5.42 -25.43
C GLY A 65 41.87 4.71 -26.45
#